data_AF-A0A0F6MT22-F1
#
_entry.id   AF-A0A0F6MT22-F1
#
_cell.length_a   1.000
_cell.length_b   1.000
_cell.length_c   1.000
_cell.angle_alpha   90.00
_cell.angle_beta   90.00
_cell.angle_gamma   90.00
#
_symmetry.space_group_name_H-M   'P 1'
#
loop_
_entity.id
_entity.type
_entity.pdbx_description
1 polymer ?
#
loop_
_entity_poly.entity_id
_entity_poly.type
_entity_poly.pdbx_seq_one_letter_code
_entity_poly.pdbx_strand_id
1 'polypeptide(L)'
;MFLKRKIDLIKKSLFLCLFLIMGSFAASLNAAEKAKFIINDAPFVFRNQKFIQGKQYTPQELQEKVGKAYGVGNKAKLLEIFYTDEGLVFTLDRQNYFCGLEFFMMKEDRDPIIIYDLKIQVGDTYKSIQKKIKALNITYNLYEQEGSNPMIDMEFVSKKFGKINVAIVCSQYDKQHVLLVTILYMDIIHD
;
A
#
# COMPACT_ATOMS: atom_id res chain seq x y z
N MET A 1 -0.48 10.13 -61.19
CA MET A 1 0.49 9.55 -60.23
C MET A 1 0.69 10.39 -58.96
N PHE A 2 0.53 11.72 -58.99
CA PHE A 2 0.76 12.61 -57.84
C PHE A 2 -0.29 12.53 -56.71
N LEU A 3 -1.58 12.37 -57.02
CA LEU A 3 -2.64 12.29 -55.99
C LEU A 3 -2.49 11.06 -55.07
N LYS A 4 -2.14 9.90 -55.65
CA LYS A 4 -1.96 8.63 -54.93
C LYS A 4 -0.85 8.73 -53.88
N ARG A 5 0.24 9.44 -54.23
CA ARG A 5 1.41 9.66 -53.37
C ARG A 5 1.11 10.58 -52.17
N LYS A 6 0.24 11.60 -52.35
CA LYS A 6 -0.21 12.48 -51.25
C LYS A 6 -1.14 11.75 -50.27
N ILE A 7 -2.04 10.92 -50.78
CA ILE A 7 -2.95 10.12 -49.94
C ILE A 7 -2.17 9.10 -49.09
N ASP A 8 -1.13 8.46 -49.66
CA ASP A 8 -0.28 7.54 -48.90
C ASP A 8 0.55 8.26 -47.82
N LEU A 9 1.00 9.50 -48.06
CA LEU A 9 1.67 10.31 -47.03
C LEU A 9 0.72 10.68 -45.88
N ILE A 10 -0.51 11.09 -46.20
CA ILE A 10 -1.53 11.42 -45.19
C ILE A 10 -1.87 10.19 -44.36
N LYS A 11 -2.05 9.02 -44.97
CA LYS A 11 -2.31 7.75 -44.25
C LYS A 11 -1.16 7.36 -43.32
N LYS A 12 0.10 7.52 -43.76
CA LYS A 12 1.28 7.25 -42.92
C LYS A 12 1.39 8.23 -41.74
N SER A 13 1.11 9.51 -41.97
CA SER A 13 1.09 10.53 -40.93
C SER A 13 -0.03 10.30 -39.92
N LEU A 14 -1.22 9.89 -40.38
CA LEU A 14 -2.36 9.59 -39.51
C LEU A 14 -2.09 8.35 -38.65
N PHE A 15 -1.49 7.31 -39.24
CA PHE A 15 -1.08 6.11 -38.53
C PHE A 15 -0.03 6.42 -37.45
N LEU A 16 0.97 7.24 -37.77
CA LEU A 16 1.98 7.69 -36.80
C LEU A 16 1.34 8.48 -35.65
N CYS A 17 0.37 9.34 -35.96
CA CYS A 17 -0.36 10.13 -34.97
C CYS A 17 -1.19 9.24 -34.03
N LEU A 18 -1.90 8.24 -34.59
CA LEU A 18 -2.62 7.24 -33.81
C LEU A 18 -1.69 6.40 -32.93
N PHE A 19 -0.50 6.04 -33.43
CA PHE A 19 0.51 5.30 -32.66
C PHE A 19 1.07 6.13 -31.49
N LEU A 20 1.34 7.41 -31.73
CA LEU A 20 1.80 8.34 -30.70
C LEU A 20 0.73 8.55 -29.63
N ILE A 21 -0.52 8.74 -30.03
CA ILE A 21 -1.64 8.91 -29.10
C ILE A 21 -1.86 7.65 -28.26
N MET A 22 -1.88 6.46 -28.86
CA MET A 22 -2.01 5.20 -28.12
C MET A 22 -0.81 4.93 -27.20
N GLY A 23 0.41 5.26 -27.64
CA GLY A 23 1.61 5.18 -26.81
C GLY A 23 1.59 6.15 -25.63
N SER A 24 1.09 7.37 -25.83
CA SER A 24 0.92 8.37 -24.78
C SER A 24 -0.14 7.97 -23.76
N PHE A 25 -1.25 7.34 -24.17
CA PHE A 25 -2.28 6.84 -23.25
C PHE A 25 -1.80 5.64 -22.41
N ALA A 26 -1.02 4.72 -22.98
CA ALA A 26 -0.43 3.61 -22.25
C ALA A 26 0.62 4.08 -21.22
N ALA A 27 1.40 5.11 -21.55
CA ALA A 27 2.34 5.74 -20.62
C ALA A 27 1.62 6.52 -19.51
N SER A 28 0.49 7.18 -19.81
CA SER A 28 -0.26 7.94 -18.82
C SER A 28 -1.07 7.06 -17.84
N LEU A 29 -1.59 5.91 -18.27
CA LEU A 29 -2.30 4.98 -17.36
C LEU A 29 -1.36 4.36 -16.33
N ASN A 30 -0.13 4.02 -16.71
CA ASN A 30 0.88 3.51 -15.79
C ASN A 30 1.47 4.60 -14.87
N ALA A 31 1.42 5.87 -15.26
CA ALA A 31 1.93 6.99 -14.46
C ALA A 31 0.88 7.67 -13.56
N ALA A 32 -0.42 7.52 -13.85
CA ALA A 32 -1.50 8.27 -13.18
C ALA A 32 -2.08 7.59 -11.93
N GLU A 33 -1.91 6.28 -11.75
CA GLU A 33 -2.27 5.63 -10.47
C GLU A 33 -1.06 5.61 -9.54
N LYS A 34 -0.67 6.79 -9.03
CA LYS A 34 0.03 6.82 -7.74
C LYS A 34 -0.90 6.14 -6.73
N ALA A 35 -0.42 5.06 -6.13
CA ALA A 35 -1.25 4.16 -5.35
C ALA A 35 -1.76 4.86 -4.10
N LYS A 36 -3.05 5.20 -4.07
CA LYS A 36 -3.74 5.48 -2.82
C LYS A 36 -3.79 4.18 -2.01
N PHE A 37 -3.03 4.10 -0.93
CA PHE A 37 -3.01 2.92 -0.06
C PHE A 37 -4.28 2.91 0.80
N ILE A 38 -5.31 2.23 0.31
CA ILE A 38 -6.60 2.12 0.98
C ILE A 38 -6.73 0.71 1.57
N ILE A 39 -7.02 0.65 2.87
CA ILE A 39 -7.18 -0.56 3.66
C ILE A 39 -8.57 -0.49 4.28
N ASN A 40 -9.43 -1.41 3.86
CA ASN A 40 -10.81 -1.56 4.33
C ASN A 40 -11.27 -2.99 3.99
N ASP A 41 -12.58 -3.25 3.95
CA ASP A 41 -13.12 -4.57 3.62
C ASP A 41 -12.98 -4.98 2.12
N ALA A 42 -12.29 -4.17 1.30
CA ALA A 42 -12.01 -4.43 -0.11
C ALA A 42 -10.58 -5.01 -0.33
N PRO A 43 -10.33 -5.65 -1.49
CA PRO A 43 -8.99 -6.08 -1.85
C PRO A 43 -8.02 -4.90 -1.88
N PHE A 44 -6.82 -5.12 -1.35
CA PHE A 44 -5.74 -4.15 -1.42
C PHE A 44 -5.25 -4.03 -2.88
N VAL A 45 -5.08 -2.79 -3.36
CA VAL A 45 -4.64 -2.53 -4.74
C VAL A 45 -3.21 -2.02 -4.72
N PHE A 46 -2.32 -2.68 -5.46
CA PHE A 46 -0.93 -2.28 -5.63
C PHE A 46 -0.46 -2.54 -7.05
N ARG A 47 0.15 -1.53 -7.70
CA ARG A 47 0.57 -1.57 -9.11
C ARG A 47 -0.53 -2.16 -10.03
N ASN A 48 -1.76 -1.68 -9.84
CA ASN A 48 -2.98 -2.06 -10.57
C ASN A 48 -3.40 -3.53 -10.40
N GLN A 49 -2.82 -4.25 -9.43
CA GLN A 49 -3.16 -5.63 -9.07
C GLN A 49 -3.93 -5.66 -7.75
N LYS A 50 -4.89 -6.59 -7.65
CA LYS A 50 -5.74 -6.78 -6.47
C LYS A 50 -5.24 -7.94 -5.62
N PHE A 51 -5.10 -7.70 -4.33
CA PHE A 51 -4.70 -8.66 -3.31
C PHE A 51 -5.78 -8.79 -2.25
N ILE A 52 -6.36 -9.98 -2.17
CA ILE A 52 -7.38 -10.36 -1.20
C ILE A 52 -6.69 -10.90 0.06
N GLN A 53 -6.95 -10.26 1.20
CA GLN A 53 -6.55 -10.69 2.53
C GLN A 53 -7.09 -12.08 2.83
N GLY A 54 -6.28 -12.94 3.45
CA GLY A 54 -6.65 -14.33 3.73
C GLY A 54 -6.65 -15.25 2.51
N LYS A 55 -6.17 -14.78 1.36
CA LYS A 55 -5.82 -15.65 0.24
C LYS A 55 -4.33 -16.00 0.31
N GLN A 56 -3.98 -17.20 -0.13
CA GLN A 56 -2.59 -17.61 -0.27
C GLN A 56 -1.93 -16.94 -1.47
N TYR A 57 -0.69 -16.48 -1.28
CA TYR A 57 0.18 -16.02 -2.36
C TYR A 57 1.60 -16.48 -2.09
N THR A 58 2.28 -16.99 -3.08
CA THR A 58 3.72 -17.23 -2.94
C THR A 58 4.50 -15.92 -3.17
N PRO A 59 5.72 -15.79 -2.61
CA PRO A 59 6.60 -14.67 -2.95
C PRO A 59 6.91 -14.57 -4.44
N GLN A 60 6.92 -15.69 -5.16
CA GLN A 60 7.13 -15.71 -6.60
C GLN A 60 5.92 -15.13 -7.34
N GLU A 61 4.70 -15.57 -7.01
CA GLU A 61 3.46 -15.06 -7.63
C GLU A 61 3.29 -13.55 -7.41
N LEU A 62 3.65 -13.05 -6.22
CA LEU A 62 3.66 -11.61 -5.95
C LEU A 62 4.62 -10.89 -6.89
N GLN A 63 5.85 -11.38 -7.00
CA GLN A 63 6.86 -10.77 -7.87
C GLN A 63 6.52 -10.83 -9.36
N GLU A 64 5.84 -11.89 -9.81
CA GLU A 64 5.36 -12.00 -11.19
C GLU A 64 4.24 -10.99 -11.49
N LYS A 65 3.33 -10.76 -10.54
CA LYS A 65 2.19 -9.86 -10.73
C LYS A 65 2.55 -8.39 -10.65
N VAL A 66 3.38 -8.03 -9.67
CA VAL A 66 3.66 -6.62 -9.37
C VAL A 66 5.12 -6.25 -9.54
N GLY A 67 5.95 -7.14 -10.09
CA GLY A 67 7.37 -6.89 -10.35
C GLY A 67 8.28 -7.32 -9.20
N LYS A 68 9.59 -7.32 -9.46
CA LYS A 68 10.60 -7.86 -8.54
C LYS A 68 10.58 -7.14 -7.18
N ALA A 69 10.57 -7.92 -6.10
CA ALA A 69 10.73 -7.40 -4.75
C ALA A 69 12.22 -7.14 -4.45
N TYR A 70 12.48 -6.23 -3.53
CA TYR A 70 13.83 -5.94 -3.06
C TYR A 70 14.43 -7.08 -2.25
N GLY A 71 13.59 -7.79 -1.50
CA GLY A 71 14.00 -8.90 -0.69
C GLY A 71 12.83 -9.59 -0.02
N VAL A 72 13.14 -10.70 0.64
CA VAL A 72 12.24 -11.46 1.48
C VAL A 72 12.89 -11.60 2.84
N GLY A 73 12.14 -11.31 3.90
CA GLY A 73 12.59 -11.37 5.30
C GLY A 73 11.69 -12.30 6.13
N ASN A 74 12.15 -12.60 7.33
CA ASN A 74 11.41 -13.39 8.29
C ASN A 74 11.32 -12.61 9.60
N LYS A 75 10.09 -12.44 10.11
CA LYS A 75 9.83 -11.79 11.40
C LYS A 75 8.93 -12.70 12.22
N ALA A 76 9.51 -13.35 13.23
CA ALA A 76 8.82 -14.39 14.01
C ALA A 76 8.19 -15.46 13.09
N LYS A 77 6.86 -15.63 13.13
CA LYS A 77 6.10 -16.57 12.29
C LYS A 77 5.65 -15.97 10.94
N LEU A 78 6.12 -14.79 10.58
CA LEU A 78 5.69 -14.07 9.38
C LEU A 78 6.80 -14.02 8.33
N LEU A 79 6.37 -14.06 7.08
CA LEU A 79 7.18 -13.84 5.89
C LEU A 79 6.91 -12.43 5.37
N GLU A 80 7.97 -11.65 5.18
CA GLU A 80 7.89 -10.26 4.75
C GLU A 80 8.46 -10.10 3.35
N ILE A 81 7.75 -9.42 2.46
CA ILE A 81 8.17 -9.20 1.06
C ILE A 81 8.25 -7.70 0.80
N PHE A 82 9.47 -7.22 0.52
CA PHE A 82 9.79 -5.80 0.55
C PHE A 82 9.71 -5.14 -0.83
N TYR A 83 8.90 -4.09 -0.93
CA TYR A 83 8.84 -3.15 -2.06
C TYR A 83 9.28 -1.77 -1.57
N THR A 84 10.59 -1.58 -1.40
CA THR A 84 11.17 -0.42 -0.68
C THR A 84 10.99 0.90 -1.42
N ASP A 85 10.88 0.88 -2.76
CA ASP A 85 10.56 2.08 -3.54
C ASP A 85 9.21 2.68 -3.14
N GLU A 86 8.22 1.85 -2.84
CA GLU A 86 6.93 2.30 -2.35
C GLU A 86 6.85 2.32 -0.81
N GLY A 87 7.96 1.98 -0.14
CA GLY A 87 8.02 1.81 1.30
C GLY A 87 6.91 0.89 1.79
N LEU A 88 6.66 -0.21 1.08
CA LEU A 88 5.58 -1.16 1.35
C LEU A 88 6.16 -2.56 1.61
N VAL A 89 5.60 -3.26 2.58
CA VAL A 89 5.89 -4.67 2.85
C VAL A 89 4.58 -5.45 2.80
N PHE A 90 4.57 -6.54 2.04
CA PHE A 90 3.52 -7.56 2.15
C PHE A 90 3.90 -8.55 3.24
N THR A 91 2.96 -8.87 4.12
CA THR A 91 3.15 -9.82 5.19
C THR A 91 2.28 -11.04 4.93
N LEU A 92 2.92 -12.20 4.88
CA LEU A 92 2.28 -13.51 4.80
C LEU A 92 2.56 -14.29 6.08
N ASP A 93 1.68 -15.21 6.45
CA ASP A 93 2.00 -16.20 7.47
C ASP A 93 2.87 -17.35 6.91
N ARG A 94 3.18 -18.36 7.75
CA ARG A 94 3.96 -19.54 7.32
C ARG A 94 3.26 -20.42 6.30
N GLN A 95 1.95 -20.28 6.15
CA GLN A 95 1.14 -20.99 5.17
C GLN A 95 0.84 -20.11 3.95
N ASN A 96 1.57 -19.00 3.79
CA ASN A 96 1.48 -18.04 2.68
C ASN A 96 0.16 -17.24 2.61
N TYR A 97 -0.67 -17.23 3.66
CA TYR A 97 -1.86 -16.39 3.69
C TYR A 97 -1.50 -14.92 3.85
N PHE A 98 -2.03 -14.06 2.98
CA PHE A 98 -1.85 -12.62 3.08
C PHE A 98 -2.55 -12.06 4.31
N CYS A 99 -1.76 -11.72 5.32
CA CYS A 99 -2.23 -11.40 6.67
C CYS A 99 -1.76 -10.03 7.16
N GLY A 100 -1.04 -9.25 6.36
CA GLY A 100 -0.71 -7.88 6.77
C GLY A 100 0.05 -7.05 5.75
N LEU A 101 0.16 -5.76 6.07
CA LEU A 101 0.89 -4.77 5.30
C LEU A 101 1.72 -3.92 6.27
N GLU A 102 2.93 -3.55 5.87
CA GLU A 102 3.70 -2.51 6.57
C GLU A 102 4.06 -1.37 5.63
N PHE A 103 4.10 -0.16 6.17
CA PHE A 103 4.36 1.06 5.42
C PHE A 103 5.40 1.94 6.09
N PHE A 104 6.54 2.14 5.43
CA PHE A 104 7.61 3.04 5.87
C PHE A 104 7.33 4.49 5.43
N MET A 105 7.16 5.40 6.39
CA MET A 105 6.77 6.80 6.16
C MET A 105 7.95 7.72 5.85
N MET A 106 8.96 7.20 5.13
CA MET A 106 10.26 7.86 4.94
C MET A 106 10.36 8.74 3.68
N LYS A 107 9.41 8.65 2.75
CA LYS A 107 9.41 9.43 1.49
C LYS A 107 8.47 10.63 1.61
N GLU A 108 8.97 11.83 1.33
CA GLU A 108 8.22 13.09 1.48
C GLU A 108 6.98 13.20 0.58
N ASP A 109 7.00 12.58 -0.61
CA ASP A 109 5.92 12.64 -1.60
C ASP A 109 4.97 11.43 -1.57
N ARG A 110 4.99 10.65 -0.49
CA ARG A 110 4.15 9.46 -0.32
C ARG A 110 2.67 9.83 -0.21
N ASP A 111 1.83 9.09 -0.95
CA ASP A 111 0.38 9.17 -0.78
C ASP A 111 -0.04 8.76 0.64
N PRO A 112 -1.12 9.37 1.18
CA PRO A 112 -1.68 8.98 2.46
C PRO A 112 -2.10 7.49 2.49
N ILE A 113 -1.91 6.88 3.64
CA ILE A 113 -2.47 5.57 3.97
C ILE A 113 -3.83 5.81 4.62
N ILE A 114 -4.86 5.15 4.10
CA ILE A 114 -6.24 5.27 4.58
C ILE A 114 -6.66 3.91 5.13
N ILE A 115 -6.77 3.80 6.45
CA ILE A 115 -7.24 2.59 7.14
C ILE A 115 -8.66 2.86 7.61
N TYR A 116 -9.67 2.40 6.87
CA TYR A 116 -11.06 2.84 7.01
C TYR A 116 -11.14 4.38 6.97
N ASP A 117 -11.56 5.02 8.06
CA ASP A 117 -11.65 6.48 8.15
C ASP A 117 -10.38 7.12 8.73
N LEU A 118 -9.39 6.33 9.14
CA LEU A 118 -8.11 6.81 9.66
C LEU A 118 -7.14 7.14 8.52
N LYS A 119 -6.96 8.43 8.26
CA LYS A 119 -5.96 8.92 7.29
C LYS A 119 -4.62 9.22 7.98
N ILE A 120 -3.57 8.52 7.57
CA ILE A 120 -2.18 8.72 8.01
C ILE A 120 -1.36 9.24 6.82
N GLN A 121 -0.59 10.31 7.02
CA GLN A 121 0.24 10.90 5.98
C GLN A 121 1.60 11.34 6.54
N VAL A 122 2.57 11.56 5.65
CA VAL A 122 3.89 12.04 6.03
C VAL A 122 3.77 13.35 6.81
N GLY A 123 4.57 13.48 7.86
CA GLY A 123 4.54 14.62 8.77
C GLY A 123 3.50 14.51 9.90
N ASP A 124 2.60 13.53 9.87
CA ASP A 124 1.81 13.20 11.05
C ASP A 124 2.72 12.89 12.25
N THR A 125 2.23 13.22 13.43
CA THR A 125 2.92 13.03 14.69
C THR A 125 2.10 12.12 15.59
N TYR A 126 2.73 11.57 16.62
CA TYR A 126 2.05 10.82 17.67
C TYR A 126 0.74 11.51 18.13
N LYS A 127 0.83 12.80 18.50
CA LYS A 127 -0.32 13.61 18.94
C LYS A 127 -1.37 13.83 17.85
N SER A 128 -0.97 14.02 16.58
CA SER A 128 -1.94 14.19 15.50
C SER A 128 -2.72 12.89 15.25
N ILE A 129 -2.05 11.74 15.31
CA ILE A 129 -2.66 10.42 15.17
C ILE A 129 -3.61 10.13 16.32
N GLN A 130 -3.24 10.38 17.58
CA GLN A 130 -4.16 10.24 18.73
C GLN A 130 -5.45 11.04 18.51
N LYS A 131 -5.36 12.28 18.03
CA LYS A 131 -6.54 13.11 17.74
C LYS A 131 -7.39 12.52 16.62
N LYS A 132 -6.78 12.01 15.56
CA LYS A 132 -7.48 11.37 14.44
C LYS A 132 -8.21 10.11 14.88
N ILE A 133 -7.57 9.25 15.68
CA ILE A 133 -8.17 8.03 16.23
C ILE A 133 -9.39 8.35 17.09
N LYS A 134 -9.26 9.34 18.00
CA LYS A 134 -10.38 9.80 18.86
C LYS A 134 -11.57 10.36 18.08
N ALA A 135 -11.37 10.77 16.82
CA ALA A 135 -12.42 11.28 15.95
C ALA A 135 -13.06 10.18 15.08
N LEU A 136 -12.57 8.93 15.14
CA LEU A 136 -13.14 7.83 14.38
C LEU A 136 -14.50 7.43 14.95
N ASN A 137 -15.42 7.09 14.05
CA ASN A 137 -16.74 6.60 14.41
C ASN A 137 -16.80 5.06 14.38
N ILE A 138 -15.80 4.41 14.98
CA ILE A 138 -15.72 2.95 15.11
C ILE A 138 -15.38 2.58 16.56
N THR A 139 -15.77 1.39 16.99
CA THR A 139 -15.30 0.84 18.26
C THR A 139 -13.89 0.29 18.09
N TYR A 140 -12.99 0.69 18.98
CA TYR A 140 -11.60 0.24 18.98
C TYR A 140 -11.09 0.08 20.43
N ASN A 141 -10.06 -0.75 20.59
CA ASN A 141 -9.19 -0.77 21.75
C ASN A 141 -7.91 -0.03 21.40
N LEU A 142 -7.42 0.81 22.31
CA LEU A 142 -6.20 1.59 22.11
C LEU A 142 -5.21 1.25 23.22
N TYR A 143 -3.99 0.91 22.83
CA TYR A 143 -2.86 0.73 23.72
C TYR A 143 -1.76 1.68 23.29
N GLU A 144 -1.22 2.40 24.26
CA GLU A 144 -0.25 3.46 24.02
C GLU A 144 1.00 3.16 24.83
N GLN A 145 2.15 3.17 24.17
CA GLN A 145 3.43 3.00 24.82
C GLN A 145 4.26 4.26 24.67
N GLU A 146 4.50 4.93 25.79
CA GLU A 146 5.47 6.00 25.89
C GLU A 146 6.87 5.39 26.08
N GLY A 147 7.90 5.95 25.44
CA GLY A 147 9.25 5.40 25.50
C GLY A 147 10.17 5.97 24.43
N SER A 148 11.27 5.26 24.15
CA SER A 148 12.23 5.65 23.13
C SER A 148 11.56 5.76 21.76
N ASN A 149 10.74 4.80 21.33
CA ASN A 149 9.86 5.00 20.17
C ASN A 149 8.41 4.96 20.62
N PRO A 150 7.72 6.11 20.71
CA PRO A 150 6.31 6.14 21.03
C PRO A 150 5.50 5.31 20.04
N MET A 151 4.59 4.49 20.56
CA MET A 151 3.81 3.57 19.74
C MET A 151 2.32 3.65 20.11
N ILE A 152 1.48 3.58 19.08
CA ILE A 152 0.03 3.46 19.21
C ILE A 152 -0.38 2.14 18.57
N ASP A 153 -0.95 1.24 19.36
CA ASP A 153 -1.61 0.04 18.88
C ASP A 153 -3.12 0.22 18.95
N MET A 154 -3.77 0.19 17.80
CA MET A 154 -5.21 0.23 17.68
C MET A 154 -5.73 -1.13 17.21
N GLU A 155 -6.59 -1.75 18.00
CA GLU A 155 -7.31 -2.97 17.62
C GLU A 155 -8.78 -2.66 17.36
N PHE A 156 -9.33 -3.17 16.26
CA PHE A 156 -10.76 -3.08 15.97
C PHE A 156 -11.22 -4.31 15.17
N VAL A 157 -12.54 -4.45 14.99
CA VAL A 157 -13.14 -5.58 14.28
C VAL A 157 -13.68 -5.15 12.93
N SER A 158 -13.11 -5.69 11.86
CA SER A 158 -13.64 -5.64 10.50
C SER A 158 -14.84 -6.57 10.36
N LYS A 159 -15.84 -6.16 9.57
CA LYS A 159 -16.99 -7.02 9.24
C LYS A 159 -16.61 -8.26 8.42
N LYS A 160 -15.51 -8.18 7.66
CA LYS A 160 -15.11 -9.21 6.70
C LYS A 160 -13.90 -10.00 7.14
N PHE A 161 -12.95 -9.36 7.79
CA PHE A 161 -11.64 -9.94 8.10
C PHE A 161 -11.40 -10.15 9.60
N GLY A 162 -12.43 -9.90 10.42
CA GLY A 162 -12.34 -10.11 11.87
C GLY A 162 -11.43 -9.08 12.53
N LYS A 163 -10.67 -9.52 13.53
CA LYS A 163 -9.77 -8.65 14.31
C LYS A 163 -8.64 -8.09 13.44
N ILE A 164 -8.51 -6.78 13.42
CA ILE A 164 -7.41 -6.04 12.79
C ILE A 164 -6.63 -5.30 13.87
N ASN A 165 -5.31 -5.45 13.84
CA ASN A 165 -4.38 -4.66 14.65
C ASN A 165 -3.63 -3.67 13.75
N VAL A 166 -3.57 -2.42 14.17
CA VAL A 166 -2.82 -1.34 13.51
C VAL A 166 -1.79 -0.81 14.51
N ALA A 167 -0.52 -1.05 14.25
CA ALA A 167 0.59 -0.52 15.05
C ALA A 167 1.22 0.68 14.33
N ILE A 168 1.34 1.80 15.03
CA ILE A 168 1.89 3.05 14.51
C ILE A 168 3.10 3.44 15.36
N VAL A 169 4.29 3.36 14.78
CA VAL A 169 5.55 3.68 15.45
C VAL A 169 6.00 5.07 15.06
N CYS A 170 6.32 5.89 16.06
CA CYS A 170 6.80 7.25 15.88
C CYS A 170 8.28 7.38 16.24
N SER A 171 8.93 8.42 15.72
CA SER A 171 10.32 8.75 16.05
C SER A 171 10.48 9.14 17.51
N GLN A 172 11.63 8.77 18.09
CA GLN A 172 12.01 9.20 19.44
C GLN A 172 12.13 10.71 19.59
N TYR A 173 12.74 11.33 18.59
CA TYR A 173 13.19 12.71 18.65
C TYR A 173 12.21 13.66 17.95
N ASP A 174 12.41 14.94 18.21
CA ASP A 174 11.65 16.06 17.66
C ASP A 174 10.14 15.96 17.90
N LYS A 175 9.33 16.12 16.85
CA LYS A 175 7.87 16.15 16.93
C LYS A 175 7.24 14.75 17.00
N GLN A 176 8.04 13.69 17.16
CA GLN A 176 7.57 12.30 17.16
C GLN A 176 6.78 11.97 15.90
N HIS A 177 7.43 12.10 14.75
CA HIS A 177 6.82 11.86 13.46
C HIS A 177 6.54 10.36 13.27
N VAL A 178 5.44 10.02 12.60
CA VAL A 178 5.15 8.63 12.25
C VAL A 178 6.23 8.11 11.30
N LEU A 179 6.81 6.96 11.64
CA LEU A 179 7.87 6.29 10.87
C LEU A 179 7.38 5.03 10.17
N LEU A 180 6.52 4.27 10.85
CA LEU A 180 6.04 2.98 10.40
C LEU A 180 4.57 2.82 10.77
N VAL A 181 3.80 2.27 9.83
CA VAL A 181 2.43 1.81 10.07
C VAL A 181 2.36 0.35 9.67
N THR A 182 2.02 -0.53 10.61
CA THR A 182 1.81 -1.96 10.39
C THR A 182 0.34 -2.29 10.57
N ILE A 183 -0.23 -3.07 9.66
CA ILE A 183 -1.60 -3.59 9.73
C ILE A 183 -1.52 -5.11 9.67
N LEU A 184 -2.10 -5.78 10.67
CA LEU A 184 -2.20 -7.23 10.74
C LEU A 184 -3.67 -7.66 10.87
N TYR A 185 -4.07 -8.63 10.05
CA TYR A 185 -5.37 -9.30 10.12
C TYR A 185 -5.21 -10.52 11.03
N MET A 186 -5.47 -10.33 12.32
CA MET A 186 -5.08 -11.27 13.37
C MET A 186 -5.76 -12.64 13.23
N ASP A 187 -7.02 -12.65 12.81
CA ASP A 187 -7.80 -13.89 12.64
C ASP A 187 -7.40 -14.70 11.38
N ILE A 188 -6.49 -14.16 10.56
CA ILE A 188 -5.94 -14.82 9.37
C ILE A 188 -4.60 -15.49 9.68
N ILE A 189 -3.90 -15.07 10.73
CA ILE A 189 -2.58 -15.58 11.06
C ILE A 189 -2.73 -16.97 11.69
N HIS A 190 -2.22 -17.99 11.02
CA HIS A 190 -2.21 -19.35 11.54
C HIS A 190 -0.98 -19.60 12.44
N ASP A 191 -1.18 -20.41 13.49
CA ASP A 191 -0.13 -20.81 14.40
C ASP A 191 0.91 -21.78 13.80
#